data_AF-A0A815IRU8-F1
#
_entry.id   AF-A0A815IRU8-F1
#
_cell.length_a   1.000
_cell.length_b   1.000
_cell.length_c   1.000
_cell.angle_alpha   90.00
_cell.angle_beta   90.00
_cell.angle_gamma   90.00
#
_symmetry.space_group_name_H-M   'P 1'
#
loop_
_entity.id
_entity.type
_entity.pdbx_description
1 polymer ?
#
loop_
_entity_poly.entity_id
_entity_poly.type
_entity_poly.pdbx_seq_one_letter_code
_entity_poly.pdbx_strand_id
1 'polypeptide(L)'
;MNFICILFPASFLLVSSKQVVISNVIPRLDANGSYVDAHDGCLVKCNNTYFMYGTVYDNCHQATTICDAVCGYLNNTFALYISTDLVNWTLSSNNVFPEVTTDHNYTNYWMPNVGYNRHTNQYVMIYWSSKYGFKNSMVALAVSSTPFGPFVNVLPLVMQEGTVISSTTGLFVDDDNTRDSPLRHVIEKLSPDWMTSTGQFSIIFEKEDYL
;
A
#
# COMPACT_ATOMS: atom_id res chain seq x y z
N MET A 1 -59.95 -29.93 14.95
CA MET A 1 -58.65 -29.82 14.26
C MET A 1 -58.07 -28.47 14.66
N ASN A 2 -57.20 -28.43 15.68
CA ASN A 2 -56.65 -27.18 16.22
C ASN A 2 -55.38 -26.81 15.44
N PHE A 3 -55.41 -25.67 14.75
CA PHE A 3 -54.22 -25.08 14.16
C PHE A 3 -53.42 -24.36 15.25
N ILE A 4 -52.20 -24.84 15.50
CA ILE A 4 -51.22 -24.16 16.35
C ILE A 4 -50.43 -23.22 15.44
N CYS A 5 -50.64 -21.91 15.57
CA CYS A 5 -49.78 -20.90 14.95
C CYS A 5 -48.47 -20.82 15.73
N ILE A 6 -47.36 -21.26 15.11
CA ILE A 6 -46.01 -21.07 15.64
C ILE A 6 -45.50 -19.73 15.12
N LEU A 7 -45.39 -18.74 16.00
CA LEU A 7 -44.72 -17.47 15.73
C LEU A 7 -43.22 -17.66 15.92
N PHE A 8 -42.45 -17.57 14.83
CA PHE A 8 -40.98 -17.48 14.91
C PHE A 8 -40.59 -16.06 15.34
N PRO A 9 -39.80 -15.89 16.42
CA PRO A 9 -39.29 -14.57 16.79
C PRO A 9 -38.29 -14.10 15.73
N ALA A 10 -38.56 -12.94 15.13
CA ALA A 10 -37.60 -12.26 14.28
C ALA A 10 -36.40 -11.81 15.12
N SER A 11 -35.23 -12.43 14.94
CA SER A 11 -33.99 -11.97 15.53
C SER A 11 -33.54 -10.69 14.82
N PHE A 12 -33.77 -9.54 15.44
CA PHE A 12 -33.18 -8.29 15.00
C PHE A 12 -31.70 -8.27 15.39
N LEU A 13 -30.80 -8.34 14.39
CA LEU A 13 -29.39 -8.05 14.59
C LEU A 13 -29.24 -6.54 14.79
N LEU A 14 -28.93 -6.12 16.01
CA LEU A 14 -28.53 -4.74 16.28
C LEU A 14 -27.13 -4.53 15.69
N VAL A 15 -27.07 -3.88 14.53
CA VAL A 15 -25.82 -3.41 13.96
C VAL A 15 -25.44 -2.11 14.67
N SER A 16 -24.40 -2.18 15.51
CA SER A 16 -23.80 -1.00 16.11
C SER A 16 -22.70 -0.47 15.20
N SER A 17 -22.80 0.78 14.76
CA SER A 17 -21.70 1.48 14.07
C SER A 17 -21.06 2.47 15.04
N LYS A 18 -19.73 2.44 15.13
CA LYS A 18 -18.96 3.45 15.87
C LYS A 18 -18.76 4.65 14.94
N GLN A 19 -19.21 5.83 15.36
CA GLN A 19 -18.85 7.07 14.66
C GLN A 19 -17.34 7.31 14.87
N VAL A 20 -16.63 7.48 13.76
CA VAL A 20 -15.20 7.77 13.73
C VAL A 20 -15.02 9.19 13.20
N VAL A 21 -14.26 10.01 13.94
CA VAL A 21 -13.86 11.36 13.52
C VAL A 21 -12.37 11.36 13.24
N ILE A 22 -11.99 11.73 12.02
CA ILE A 22 -10.59 11.86 11.59
C ILE A 22 -10.32 13.35 11.35
N SER A 23 -9.27 13.87 12.00
CA SER A 23 -8.78 15.22 11.74
C SER A 23 -7.72 15.17 10.63
N ASN A 24 -7.84 16.07 9.65
CA ASN A 24 -6.82 16.30 8.63
C ASN A 24 -5.88 17.47 8.98
N VAL A 25 -6.07 18.11 10.14
CA VAL A 25 -5.31 19.31 10.57
C VAL A 25 -4.54 19.11 11.87
N ILE A 26 -4.75 17.98 12.54
CA ILE A 26 -4.01 17.59 13.74
C ILE A 26 -3.28 16.30 13.40
N PRO A 27 -1.95 16.20 13.62
CA PRO A 27 -1.22 14.98 13.39
C PRO A 27 -1.83 13.80 14.17
N ARG A 28 -1.85 12.63 13.54
CA ARG A 28 -2.32 11.41 14.19
C ARG A 28 -1.25 10.89 15.13
N LEU A 29 -1.65 10.55 16.35
CA LEU A 29 -0.80 9.87 17.33
C LEU A 29 -1.16 8.38 17.40
N ASP A 30 -0.15 7.56 17.66
CA ASP A 30 -0.30 6.14 17.97
C ASP A 30 -0.71 5.93 19.43
N ALA A 31 -0.90 4.68 19.83
CA ALA A 31 -1.29 4.29 21.18
C ALA A 31 -0.27 4.69 22.27
N ASN A 32 0.98 5.00 21.90
CA ASN A 32 2.02 5.48 22.80
C ASN A 32 2.13 7.01 22.83
N GLY A 33 1.32 7.72 22.04
CA GLY A 33 1.38 9.17 21.91
C GLY A 33 2.46 9.66 20.95
N SER A 34 3.12 8.77 20.20
CA SER A 34 4.08 9.13 19.14
C SER A 34 3.35 9.47 17.85
N TYR A 35 3.93 10.30 16.99
CA TYR A 35 3.37 10.53 15.66
C TYR A 35 3.34 9.24 14.85
N VAL A 36 2.24 9.02 14.13
CA VAL A 36 2.15 7.95 13.15
C VAL A 36 3.01 8.32 11.93
N ASP A 37 4.19 7.73 11.84
CA ASP A 37 5.14 7.86 10.73
C ASP A 37 4.93 6.70 9.74
N ALA A 38 3.91 6.85 8.88
CA ALA A 38 3.56 5.89 7.84
C ALA A 38 2.99 6.64 6.62
N HIS A 39 3.87 7.00 5.71
CA HIS A 39 3.57 7.86 4.56
C HIS A 39 3.43 7.07 3.26
N ASP A 40 2.60 7.58 2.34
CA ASP A 40 2.55 7.16 0.92
C ASP A 40 2.31 5.66 0.67
N GLY A 41 1.89 4.90 1.67
CA GLY A 41 1.65 3.46 1.55
C GLY A 41 0.18 3.13 1.37
N CYS A 42 -0.26 2.05 2.01
CA CYS A 42 -1.59 1.49 1.80
C CYS A 42 -2.25 1.04 3.10
N LEU A 43 -3.54 0.79 3.00
CA LEU A 43 -4.34 0.20 4.05
C LEU A 43 -4.93 -1.14 3.61
N VAL A 44 -4.59 -2.20 4.33
CA VAL A 44 -5.08 -3.56 4.06
C VAL A 44 -5.95 -4.02 5.22
N LYS A 45 -7.12 -4.58 4.92
CA LYS A 45 -7.98 -5.22 5.93
C LYS A 45 -7.78 -6.73 5.89
N CYS A 46 -7.39 -7.33 7.01
CA CYS A 46 -7.38 -8.78 7.21
C CYS A 46 -8.29 -9.12 8.39
N ASN A 47 -9.37 -9.86 8.15
CA ASN A 47 -10.42 -10.15 9.13
C ASN A 47 -10.98 -8.85 9.76
N ASN A 48 -10.88 -8.71 11.08
CA ASN A 48 -11.34 -7.53 11.82
C ASN A 48 -10.20 -6.53 12.14
N THR A 49 -9.04 -6.69 11.49
CA THR A 49 -7.85 -5.88 11.73
C THR A 49 -7.43 -5.17 10.45
N TYR A 50 -7.07 -3.89 10.60
CA TYR A 50 -6.55 -3.02 9.58
C TYR A 50 -5.04 -2.86 9.76
N PHE A 51 -4.30 -2.96 8.66
CA PHE A 51 -2.86 -2.91 8.55
C PHE A 51 -2.51 -1.72 7.69
N MET A 52 -1.86 -0.71 8.26
CA MET A 52 -1.41 0.49 7.57
C MET A 52 0.10 0.38 7.36
N TYR A 53 0.50 0.16 6.12
CA TYR A 53 1.89 0.18 5.70
C TYR A 53 2.23 1.57 5.20
N GLY A 54 3.43 2.05 5.48
CA GLY A 54 3.88 3.34 4.97
C GLY A 54 5.37 3.52 5.07
N THR A 55 5.88 4.40 4.24
CA THR A 55 7.26 4.90 4.27
C THR A 55 7.49 5.65 5.57
N VAL A 56 8.59 5.33 6.24
CA VAL A 56 9.11 6.04 7.40
C VAL A 56 10.08 7.09 6.90
N TYR A 57 9.83 8.36 7.24
CA TYR A 57 10.75 9.44 6.91
C TYR A 57 11.65 9.84 8.08
N ASP A 58 11.43 9.32 9.28
CA ASP A 58 12.14 9.70 10.51
C ASP A 58 12.01 11.23 10.75
N ASN A 59 12.85 11.81 11.62
CA ASN A 59 12.90 13.23 11.94
C ASN A 59 13.54 14.05 10.81
N CYS A 60 12.95 13.93 9.63
CA CYS A 60 13.38 14.67 8.48
C CYS A 60 12.66 16.00 8.40
N HIS A 61 13.43 17.09 8.45
CA HIS A 61 12.90 18.45 8.41
C HIS A 61 13.42 19.19 7.19
N GLN A 62 12.53 19.50 6.25
CA GLN A 62 12.83 20.38 5.13
C GLN A 62 12.51 21.83 5.52
N ALA A 63 13.49 22.71 5.36
CA ALA A 63 13.32 24.14 5.62
C ALA A 63 12.54 24.88 4.52
N THR A 64 12.25 24.21 3.39
CA THR A 64 11.58 24.81 2.23
C THR A 64 10.47 23.91 1.72
N THR A 65 9.57 24.44 0.89
CA THR A 65 8.52 23.68 0.20
C THR A 65 9.04 22.88 -1.01
N ILE A 66 10.34 22.95 -1.30
CA ILE A 66 10.98 22.19 -2.38
C ILE A 66 11.62 20.97 -1.76
N CYS A 67 11.22 19.78 -2.22
CA CYS A 67 11.82 18.52 -1.81
C CYS A 67 13.31 18.51 -2.13
N ASP A 68 14.16 18.53 -1.09
CA ASP A 68 15.59 18.27 -1.25
C ASP A 68 15.86 16.76 -1.25
N ALA A 69 16.85 16.32 -2.02
CA ALA A 69 17.12 14.90 -2.27
C ALA A 69 17.62 14.12 -1.04
N VAL A 70 17.88 14.78 0.08
CA VAL A 70 18.37 14.11 1.30
C VAL A 70 17.19 13.76 2.18
N CYS A 71 16.21 14.66 2.26
CA CYS A 71 15.13 14.52 3.21
C CYS A 71 13.94 13.72 2.67
N GLY A 72 13.72 12.52 3.21
CA GLY A 72 12.66 11.61 2.83
C GLY A 72 13.02 10.66 1.68
N TYR A 73 14.13 10.88 0.98
CA TYR A 73 14.58 10.00 -0.11
C TYR A 73 15.44 8.84 0.38
N LEU A 74 16.37 9.11 1.29
CA LEU A 74 17.33 8.14 1.82
C LEU A 74 17.02 7.78 3.27
N ASN A 75 17.57 6.67 3.71
CA ASN A 75 17.42 6.08 5.04
C ASN A 75 15.98 5.71 5.41
N ASN A 76 15.07 5.70 4.45
CA ASN A 76 13.69 5.29 4.64
C ASN A 76 13.57 3.79 4.89
N THR A 77 12.51 3.44 5.61
CA THR A 77 12.05 2.06 5.85
C THR A 77 10.54 2.00 5.63
N PHE A 78 9.94 0.82 5.84
CA PHE A 78 8.50 0.65 5.80
C PHE A 78 7.96 0.28 7.19
N ALA A 79 7.14 1.15 7.78
CA ALA A 79 6.44 0.86 9.03
C ALA A 79 5.15 0.07 8.77
N LEU A 80 4.69 -0.61 9.82
CA LEU A 80 3.37 -1.20 9.92
C LEU A 80 2.71 -0.74 11.22
N TYR A 81 1.55 -0.10 11.08
CA TYR A 81 0.63 0.17 12.17
C TYR A 81 -0.59 -0.74 12.05
N ILE A 82 -1.13 -1.18 13.19
CA ILE A 82 -2.34 -2.01 13.24
C ILE A 82 -3.45 -1.32 14.02
N SER A 83 -4.69 -1.52 13.58
CA SER A 83 -5.89 -0.99 14.24
C SER A 83 -7.08 -1.92 14.03
N THR A 84 -8.01 -1.98 14.97
CA THR A 84 -9.31 -2.66 14.78
C THR A 84 -10.46 -1.68 14.55
N ASP A 85 -10.19 -0.36 14.64
CA ASP A 85 -11.23 0.67 14.59
C ASP A 85 -10.89 1.89 13.73
N LEU A 86 -9.77 1.86 12.99
CA LEU A 86 -9.24 2.93 12.13
C LEU A 86 -8.87 4.23 12.86
N VAL A 87 -8.96 4.26 14.19
CA VAL A 87 -8.69 5.43 15.03
C VAL A 87 -7.47 5.20 15.89
N ASN A 88 -7.47 4.13 16.67
CA ASN A 88 -6.40 3.77 17.58
C ASN A 88 -5.40 2.88 16.83
N TRP A 89 -4.21 3.41 16.59
CA TRP A 89 -3.15 2.72 15.86
C TRP A 89 -2.04 2.30 16.82
N THR A 90 -1.55 1.07 16.68
CA THR A 90 -0.37 0.58 17.40
C THR A 90 0.73 0.32 16.38
N LEU A 91 1.93 0.87 16.61
CA LEU A 91 3.11 0.52 15.83
C LEU A 91 3.45 -0.95 16.06
N SER A 92 3.34 -1.77 15.02
CA SER A 92 3.72 -3.18 15.05
C SER A 92 5.19 -3.37 14.70
N SER A 93 5.70 -2.60 13.74
CA SER A 93 7.10 -2.59 13.35
C SER A 93 7.42 -1.28 12.65
N ASN A 94 8.60 -0.70 12.92
CA ASN A 94 9.11 0.45 12.16
C ASN A 94 9.85 0.03 10.88
N ASN A 95 10.04 -1.28 10.68
CA ASN A 95 10.65 -1.84 9.49
C ASN A 95 10.13 -3.27 9.24
N VAL A 96 9.08 -3.39 8.43
CA VAL A 96 8.55 -4.70 7.99
C VAL A 96 9.37 -5.34 6.88
N PHE A 97 10.35 -4.62 6.31
CA PHE A 97 11.18 -5.09 5.23
C PHE A 97 12.67 -4.85 5.53
N PRO A 98 13.31 -5.70 6.37
CA PRO A 98 14.65 -5.45 6.90
C PRO A 98 15.75 -5.22 5.86
N GLU A 99 15.63 -5.83 4.68
CA GLU A 99 16.64 -5.76 3.61
C GLU A 99 16.92 -4.32 3.14
N VAL A 100 15.95 -3.40 3.22
CA VAL A 100 16.15 -1.99 2.84
C VAL A 100 17.29 -1.33 3.61
N THR A 101 17.54 -1.76 4.85
CA THR A 101 18.60 -1.18 5.69
C THR A 101 20.01 -1.52 5.21
N THR A 102 20.15 -2.44 4.26
CA THR A 102 21.45 -2.80 3.68
C THR A 102 21.99 -1.71 2.77
N ASP A 103 21.12 -0.92 2.14
CA ASP A 103 21.51 0.05 1.11
C ASP A 103 20.65 1.32 1.02
N HIS A 104 19.69 1.53 1.94
CA HIS A 104 18.83 2.72 1.93
C HIS A 104 19.57 4.06 2.06
N ASN A 105 20.87 4.03 2.37
CA ASN A 105 21.73 5.21 2.39
C ASN A 105 22.14 5.69 0.99
N TYR A 106 21.89 4.91 -0.07
CA TYR A 106 22.06 5.33 -1.47
C TYR A 106 20.97 4.84 -2.44
N THR A 107 20.08 3.96 -1.97
CA THR A 107 18.88 3.50 -2.67
C THR A 107 17.64 4.08 -1.98
N ASN A 108 16.67 4.56 -2.75
CA ASN A 108 15.41 5.08 -2.22
C ASN A 108 14.33 3.99 -2.26
N TYR A 109 13.49 3.89 -1.22
CA TYR A 109 12.39 2.92 -1.10
C TYR A 109 11.06 3.58 -0.75
N TRP A 110 10.07 3.62 -1.64
CA TRP A 110 8.83 4.36 -1.42
C TRP A 110 7.56 3.59 -1.78
N MET A 111 6.45 4.08 -1.24
CA MET A 111 5.08 3.69 -1.60
C MET A 111 4.77 2.20 -1.44
N PRO A 112 4.98 1.62 -0.24
CA PRO A 112 4.70 0.20 -0.02
C PRO A 112 3.19 -0.05 -0.12
N ASN A 113 2.80 -0.80 -1.16
CA ASN A 113 1.44 -1.26 -1.38
C ASN A 113 1.39 -2.77 -1.23
N VAL A 114 0.57 -3.27 -0.32
CA VAL A 114 0.52 -4.68 0.05
C VAL A 114 -0.84 -5.27 -0.31
N GLY A 115 -0.84 -6.49 -0.86
CA GLY A 115 -2.05 -7.26 -1.12
C GLY A 115 -1.86 -8.73 -0.80
N TYR A 116 -2.94 -9.43 -0.45
CA TYR A 116 -2.91 -10.88 -0.24
C TYR A 116 -3.28 -11.63 -1.52
N ASN A 117 -2.32 -12.38 -2.07
CA ASN A 117 -2.53 -13.24 -3.21
C ASN A 117 -3.04 -14.62 -2.74
N ARG A 118 -4.30 -14.93 -3.06
CA ARG A 118 -4.95 -16.21 -2.71
C ARG A 118 -4.43 -17.42 -3.49
N HIS A 119 -3.81 -17.21 -4.64
CA HIS A 119 -3.24 -18.30 -5.46
C HIS A 119 -1.92 -18.80 -4.89
N THR A 120 -1.08 -17.89 -4.38
CA THR A 120 0.21 -18.23 -3.77
C THR A 120 0.14 -18.36 -2.25
N ASN A 121 -0.96 -17.91 -1.63
CA ASN A 121 -1.10 -17.76 -0.18
C ASN A 121 -0.03 -16.85 0.43
N GLN A 122 0.36 -15.79 -0.29
CA GLN A 122 1.38 -14.84 0.15
C GLN A 122 0.86 -13.41 0.15
N TYR A 123 1.42 -12.60 1.02
CA TYR A 123 1.34 -11.14 0.94
C TYR A 123 2.42 -10.66 -0.03
N VAL A 124 2.00 -9.92 -1.05
CA VAL A 124 2.89 -9.31 -2.03
C VAL A 124 2.89 -7.82 -1.77
N MET A 125 4.08 -7.26 -1.57
CA MET A 125 4.34 -5.83 -1.49
C MET A 125 4.90 -5.38 -2.84
N ILE A 126 4.19 -4.48 -3.50
CA ILE A 126 4.75 -3.66 -4.59
C ILE A 126 5.25 -2.36 -3.98
N TYR A 127 6.42 -1.93 -4.38
CA TYR A 127 6.99 -0.68 -3.92
C TYR A 127 7.88 -0.08 -5.01
N TRP A 128 8.12 1.22 -4.91
CA TRP A 128 9.01 1.91 -5.81
C TRP A 128 10.44 1.91 -5.25
N SER A 129 11.42 1.63 -6.12
CA SER A 129 12.83 1.69 -5.77
C SER A 129 13.63 2.43 -6.84
N SER A 130 14.62 3.23 -6.43
CA SER A 130 15.60 3.76 -7.39
C SER A 130 17.00 3.93 -6.80
N LYS A 131 17.98 3.96 -7.71
CA LYS A 131 19.37 4.33 -7.41
C LYS A 131 19.69 5.72 -7.97
N TYR A 132 20.44 6.52 -7.21
CA TYR A 132 20.95 7.84 -7.62
C TYR A 132 19.89 8.88 -8.02
N GLY A 133 18.84 9.01 -7.21
CA GLY A 133 17.79 10.02 -7.44
C GLY A 133 17.01 9.76 -8.71
N PHE A 134 16.23 8.68 -8.73
CA PHE A 134 15.25 8.32 -9.78
C PHE A 134 15.83 7.84 -11.12
N LYS A 135 17.16 7.81 -11.29
CA LYS A 135 17.78 7.42 -12.58
C LYS A 135 17.54 5.96 -12.95
N ASN A 136 17.54 5.08 -11.95
CA ASN A 136 17.31 3.65 -12.14
C ASN A 136 16.03 3.22 -11.39
N SER A 137 14.92 3.85 -11.72
CA SER A 137 13.61 3.57 -11.10
C SER A 137 13.08 2.21 -11.54
N MET A 138 12.56 1.42 -10.59
CA MET A 138 11.91 0.15 -10.86
C MET A 138 10.67 -0.02 -9.96
N VAL A 139 9.73 -0.80 -10.47
CA VAL A 139 8.65 -1.37 -9.67
C VAL A 139 9.18 -2.65 -9.04
N ALA A 140 9.48 -2.59 -7.76
CA ALA A 140 10.06 -3.70 -7.02
C ALA A 140 8.97 -4.47 -6.26
N LEU A 141 9.28 -5.73 -5.98
CA LEU A 141 8.37 -6.67 -5.35
C LEU A 141 9.06 -7.32 -4.15
N ALA A 142 8.32 -7.47 -3.07
CA ALA A 142 8.72 -8.28 -1.92
C ALA A 142 7.54 -9.14 -1.45
N VAL A 143 7.83 -10.28 -0.82
CA VAL A 143 6.79 -11.21 -0.36
C VAL A 143 6.92 -11.56 1.11
N SER A 144 5.81 -11.89 1.74
CA SER A 144 5.76 -12.47 3.08
C SER A 144 4.65 -13.50 3.20
N SER A 145 4.81 -14.46 4.12
CA SER A 145 3.76 -15.42 4.46
C SER A 145 2.71 -14.84 5.42
N THR A 146 2.98 -13.69 6.04
CA THR A 146 2.08 -13.04 7.01
C THR A 146 1.94 -11.55 6.68
N PRO A 147 0.86 -10.88 7.13
CA PRO A 147 0.77 -9.43 6.97
C PRO A 147 1.78 -8.67 7.84
N PHE A 148 2.41 -9.33 8.82
CA PHE A 148 3.37 -8.69 9.72
C PHE A 148 4.79 -8.63 9.15
N GLY A 149 5.05 -9.29 8.02
CA GLY A 149 6.41 -9.49 7.54
C GLY A 149 7.16 -10.61 8.29
N PRO A 150 8.51 -10.62 8.24
CA PRO A 150 9.30 -9.75 7.38
C PRO A 150 8.98 -10.02 5.90
N PHE A 151 9.01 -8.95 5.11
CA PHE A 151 9.01 -9.07 3.65
C PHE A 151 10.43 -9.38 3.17
N VAL A 152 10.52 -10.09 2.05
CA VAL A 152 11.78 -10.46 1.41
C VAL A 152 11.69 -10.13 -0.07
N ASN A 153 12.75 -9.55 -0.63
CA ASN A 153 12.79 -9.22 -2.04
C ASN A 153 12.58 -10.41 -2.96
N VAL A 154 11.89 -10.15 -4.06
CA VAL A 154 11.87 -11.02 -5.24
C VAL A 154 12.28 -10.19 -6.46
N LEU A 155 12.30 -10.83 -7.63
CA LEU A 155 12.65 -10.13 -8.86
C LEU A 155 11.68 -8.96 -9.09
N PRO A 156 12.20 -7.77 -9.51
CA PRO A 156 11.35 -6.62 -9.78
C PRO A 156 10.41 -6.91 -10.95
N LEU A 157 9.27 -6.22 -10.95
CA LEU A 157 8.30 -6.32 -12.01
C LEU A 157 8.84 -5.66 -13.27
N VAL A 158 8.94 -6.45 -14.35
CA VAL A 158 9.25 -5.93 -15.68
C VAL A 158 7.93 -5.60 -16.36
N MET A 159 7.64 -4.31 -16.45
CA MET A 159 6.51 -3.78 -17.20
C MET A 159 6.78 -3.97 -18.70
N GLN A 160 5.79 -4.45 -19.46
CA GLN A 160 5.98 -4.68 -20.91
C GLN A 160 5.64 -3.43 -21.71
N GLU A 161 4.60 -2.71 -21.29
CA GLU A 161 4.01 -1.61 -22.08
C GLU A 161 4.02 -0.28 -21.32
N GLY A 162 4.19 -0.33 -19.99
CA GLY A 162 4.43 0.84 -19.15
C GLY A 162 5.92 1.14 -19.02
N THR A 163 6.32 2.38 -19.28
CA THR A 163 7.63 2.88 -18.81
C THR A 163 7.46 3.47 -17.41
N VAL A 164 8.28 3.04 -16.45
CA VAL A 164 8.32 3.65 -15.12
C VAL A 164 8.98 5.04 -15.23
N ILE A 165 8.17 6.05 -15.57
CA ILE A 165 8.60 7.44 -15.75
C ILE A 165 8.37 8.31 -14.51
N SER A 166 7.69 7.78 -13.48
CA SER A 166 7.34 8.53 -12.27
C SER A 166 7.60 7.74 -11.00
N SER A 167 7.62 8.45 -9.88
CA SER A 167 7.81 7.94 -8.52
C SER A 167 6.53 7.35 -7.90
N THR A 168 5.49 7.11 -8.69
CA THR A 168 4.19 6.64 -8.18
C THR A 168 3.90 5.20 -8.61
N THR A 169 3.51 4.37 -7.67
CA THR A 169 3.12 2.98 -7.91
C THR A 169 2.02 2.60 -6.92
N GLY A 170 1.03 1.85 -7.39
CA GLY A 170 -0.07 1.33 -6.56
C GLY A 170 -0.43 -0.09 -6.98
N LEU A 171 -1.00 -0.86 -6.06
CA LEU A 171 -1.58 -2.17 -6.34
C LEU A 171 -3.09 -2.06 -6.30
N PHE A 172 -3.75 -2.52 -7.36
CA PHE A 172 -5.19 -2.70 -7.40
C PHE A 172 -5.49 -4.17 -7.63
N VAL A 173 -6.32 -4.75 -6.78
CA VAL A 173 -6.78 -6.15 -6.89
C VAL A 173 -8.24 -6.10 -7.25
N ASP A 174 -8.55 -6.49 -8.49
CA ASP A 174 -9.90 -6.48 -9.04
C ASP A 174 -10.65 -7.78 -8.72
N ASP A 175 -11.98 -7.72 -8.65
CA ASP A 175 -12.87 -8.87 -8.48
C ASP A 175 -13.21 -9.53 -9.84
N ASP A 176 -13.05 -8.82 -10.97
CA ASP A 176 -13.21 -9.32 -12.35
C ASP A 176 -12.42 -8.48 -13.41
N ASN A 177 -12.46 -8.85 -14.72
CA ASN A 177 -11.65 -8.22 -15.79
C ASN A 177 -12.40 -7.05 -16.46
N THR A 178 -11.84 -5.83 -16.57
CA THR A 178 -11.91 -5.03 -17.84
C THR A 178 -11.02 -3.78 -17.92
N ARG A 179 -10.85 -3.29 -19.16
CA ARG A 179 -9.91 -2.27 -19.69
C ARG A 179 -10.60 -0.95 -20.07
N ASP A 180 -9.86 0.16 -20.20
CA ASP A 180 -10.08 1.19 -21.27
C ASP A 180 -8.92 2.21 -21.47
N SER A 181 -8.98 3.03 -22.54
CA SER A 181 -7.93 3.86 -23.22
C SER A 181 -8.33 5.37 -23.37
N PRO A 182 -7.46 6.36 -23.78
CA PRO A 182 -5.99 6.58 -23.65
C PRO A 182 -5.53 7.87 -22.87
N LEU A 183 -4.16 7.96 -22.69
CA LEU A 183 -2.97 8.91 -22.39
C LEU A 183 -2.36 9.48 -21.02
N ARG A 184 -1.47 8.86 -20.22
CA ARG A 184 -0.95 7.50 -20.14
C ARG A 184 -0.74 7.07 -18.67
N HIS A 185 -1.81 6.96 -17.88
CA HIS A 185 -1.77 6.10 -16.68
C HIS A 185 -2.01 4.66 -17.12
N VAL A 186 -0.93 3.85 -17.16
CA VAL A 186 -1.00 2.45 -17.59
C VAL A 186 -1.41 1.57 -16.42
N ILE A 187 -2.50 0.84 -16.57
CA ILE A 187 -2.83 -0.31 -15.71
C ILE A 187 -2.39 -1.56 -16.46
N GLU A 188 -1.43 -2.30 -15.92
CA GLU A 188 -0.98 -3.55 -16.49
C GLU A 188 -1.46 -4.73 -15.64
N LYS A 189 -2.05 -5.73 -16.29
CA LYS A 189 -2.54 -6.93 -15.64
C LYS A 189 -1.37 -7.85 -15.30
N LEU A 190 -1.31 -8.25 -14.05
CA LEU A 190 -0.30 -9.17 -13.54
C LEU A 190 -0.69 -10.63 -13.77
N SER A 191 0.32 -11.50 -13.79
CA SER A 191 0.17 -12.96 -13.77
C SER A 191 -0.59 -13.41 -12.51
N PRO A 192 -1.16 -14.64 -12.46
CA PRO A 192 -1.92 -15.11 -11.30
C PRO A 192 -1.16 -15.05 -9.96
N ASP A 193 0.18 -15.17 -9.99
CA ASP A 193 1.05 -15.04 -8.81
C ASP A 193 1.45 -13.59 -8.50
N TRP A 194 1.05 -12.62 -9.31
CA TRP A 194 1.38 -11.20 -9.25
C TRP A 194 2.88 -10.86 -9.43
N MET A 195 3.67 -11.79 -9.98
CA MET A 195 5.13 -11.61 -10.09
C MET A 195 5.59 -11.10 -11.46
N THR A 196 4.75 -11.18 -12.48
CA THR A 196 5.10 -10.77 -13.84
C THR A 196 3.95 -10.03 -14.49
N SER A 197 4.26 -9.15 -15.44
CA SER A 197 3.25 -8.60 -16.32
C SER A 197 2.80 -9.66 -17.33
N THR A 198 1.50 -9.70 -17.63
CA THR A 198 0.93 -10.49 -18.73
C THR A 198 1.06 -9.81 -20.11
N GLY A 199 1.49 -8.55 -20.16
CA GLY A 199 1.45 -7.69 -21.34
C GLY A 199 0.05 -7.19 -21.70
N GLN A 200 -0.99 -7.57 -20.93
CA GLN A 200 -2.33 -7.02 -21.09
C GLN A 200 -2.42 -5.73 -20.28
N PHE A 201 -2.76 -4.60 -20.91
CA PHE A 201 -2.85 -3.31 -20.24
C PHE A 201 -4.03 -2.46 -20.71
N SER A 202 -4.26 -1.39 -19.96
CA SER A 202 -5.25 -0.31 -20.18
C SER A 202 -4.61 1.04 -19.92
N ILE A 203 -5.20 2.12 -20.43
CA ILE A 203 -4.70 3.48 -20.28
C ILE A 203 -5.82 4.46 -19.87
N ILE A 204 -5.78 5.04 -18.67
CA ILE A 204 -6.98 5.64 -18.05
C ILE A 204 -7.35 7.09 -18.49
N PHE A 205 -6.39 7.95 -18.83
CA PHE A 205 -6.61 9.38 -19.17
C PHE A 205 -5.61 9.81 -20.22
N GLU A 206 -5.86 10.83 -21.09
CA GLU A 206 -5.05 11.51 -22.16
C GLU A 206 -4.84 12.97 -21.73
N LYS A 207 -3.69 13.33 -21.13
CA LYS A 207 -3.31 14.76 -21.06
C LYS A 207 -2.90 15.30 -22.43
N GLU A 208 -3.86 15.78 -23.23
CA GLU A 208 -3.53 16.62 -24.39
C GLU A 208 -2.62 17.77 -23.95
N ASP A 209 -1.35 17.73 -24.37
CA ASP A 209 -0.47 18.89 -24.22
C ASP A 209 -0.95 19.93 -25.22
N TYR A 210 -1.68 20.94 -24.75
CA TYR A 210 -1.99 22.13 -25.55
C TYR A 210 -0.67 22.83 -25.90
N LEU A 211 -0.36 22.89 -27.21
CA LEU A 211 0.72 23.69 -27.79
C LEU A 211 0.48 25.20 -27.59
#